data_AF-A0A9D5BNZ6-F1
#
_entry.id   AF-A0A9D5BNZ6-F1
#
_cell.length_a   1.000
_cell.length_b   1.000
_cell.length_c   1.000
_cell.angle_alpha   90.00
_cell.angle_beta   90.00
_cell.angle_gamma   90.00
#
_symmetry.space_group_name_H-M   'P 1'
#
loop_
_entity.id
_entity.type
_entity.pdbx_description
1 polymer ?
#
loop_
_entity_poly.entity_id
_entity_poly.type
_entity_poly.pdbx_seq_one_letter_code
_entity_poly.pdbx_strand_id
1 'polypeptide(L)'
;MASLQISSLLSSSISSSSSSQTIIKSSFHLPKLPKIISIAPNTRPSRKLFEELNGQLTHTIIQQNDHHFSSNKSSLSPSSKTKTITQLYAILESVSDRIEMHQNIAEQRNNWNTLLLNSINMITLTASAMAAIAAISSSDAPLLALKLSSALLFSASTGMLVIMNKIQPSQLAEEQRNATRLFKELKSHIETTIALGNPTERYIKDTIKKVLALDRAYPLPLLGVMIEKFPQKYEPANWWPAKTSPRRSNKQNNERKQKGWKKNGWNEGLESEVKDVLQVMKRKDMEDYERLGNLVLKVNKTLAIAGPLLTGIAAVGSAFVGQGSWTSIVPVMAGALATAVNSFEHGGQVGMVSEMYRNCGGFFQMMENSIQENILEEDEEQRENGELFEIKLALKLGRSLSQLRDLARKSAYSRVEGTTVDEFASKLF
;
A
#
# COMPACT_ATOMS: atom_id res chain seq x y z
N MET A 1 51.88 -41.64 8.19
CA MET A 1 52.01 -41.80 9.66
C MET A 1 52.59 -40.51 10.22
N ALA A 2 51.91 -39.94 11.22
CA ALA A 2 52.35 -39.04 12.30
C ALA A 2 53.42 -37.95 12.06
N SER A 3 53.40 -36.74 12.63
CA SER A 3 52.47 -35.85 13.35
C SER A 3 53.34 -34.75 14.02
N LEU A 4 52.76 -33.59 14.35
CA LEU A 4 53.22 -32.58 15.35
C LEU A 4 54.40 -31.68 14.92
N GLN A 5 54.59 -30.41 15.31
CA GLN A 5 53.88 -29.38 16.10
C GLN A 5 54.72 -28.08 15.96
N ILE A 6 54.12 -26.90 15.76
CA ILE A 6 54.06 -25.73 16.68
C ILE A 6 55.23 -24.70 16.66
N SER A 7 54.79 -23.42 16.67
CA SER A 7 55.33 -22.17 17.28
C SER A 7 56.44 -21.33 16.63
N SER A 8 55.99 -20.16 16.17
CA SER A 8 56.30 -18.77 16.60
C SER A 8 57.74 -18.20 16.62
N LEU A 9 57.85 -17.06 15.93
CA LEU A 9 58.46 -15.77 16.30
C LEU A 9 59.93 -15.71 16.77
N LEU A 10 60.71 -14.86 16.08
CA LEU A 10 61.57 -13.77 16.58
C LEU A 10 62.34 -13.19 15.36
N SER A 11 62.15 -11.92 15.00
CA SER A 11 63.00 -10.75 15.37
C SER A 11 64.44 -10.90 14.86
N SER A 12 65.13 -9.95 14.24
CA SER A 12 65.00 -8.51 13.99
C SER A 12 66.31 -8.11 13.29
N SER A 13 66.35 -7.11 12.40
CA SER A 13 67.54 -6.27 12.19
C SER A 13 67.22 -5.00 11.39
N ILE A 14 67.55 -3.88 12.00
CA ILE A 14 67.46 -2.49 11.54
C ILE A 14 68.62 -2.20 10.58
N SER A 15 68.42 -1.37 9.55
CA SER A 15 69.41 -0.38 9.09
C SER A 15 68.80 0.65 8.12
N SER A 16 68.72 1.88 8.63
CA SER A 16 68.90 3.21 8.00
C SER A 16 69.00 3.35 6.47
N SER A 17 68.23 4.29 5.89
CA SER A 17 68.71 5.65 5.57
C SER A 17 67.76 6.42 4.63
N SER A 18 67.79 7.75 4.81
CA SER A 18 67.51 8.79 3.80
C SER A 18 66.10 9.39 3.73
N SER A 19 66.06 10.63 4.22
CA SER A 19 65.07 11.67 4.08
C SER A 19 64.59 11.92 2.64
N SER A 20 63.28 12.08 2.48
CA SER A 20 62.69 13.00 1.51
C SER A 20 61.30 13.40 2.00
N GLN A 21 61.17 14.63 2.49
CA GLN A 21 59.90 15.28 2.77
C GLN A 21 59.12 15.42 1.45
N THR A 22 58.07 14.64 1.28
CA THR A 22 57.08 14.86 0.20
C THR A 22 55.84 15.50 0.80
N ILE A 23 55.86 16.84 0.81
CA ILE A 23 54.67 17.66 0.98
C ILE A 23 53.84 17.47 -0.30
N ILE A 24 52.81 16.63 -0.26
CA ILE A 24 51.85 16.52 -1.37
C ILE A 24 50.90 17.71 -1.27
N LYS A 25 51.21 18.78 -2.01
CA LYS A 25 50.26 19.83 -2.36
C LYS A 25 49.34 19.31 -3.47
N SER A 26 48.16 18.81 -3.12
CA SER A 26 47.11 18.54 -4.09
C SER A 26 46.38 19.85 -4.46
N SER A 27 46.68 20.39 -5.63
CA SER A 27 45.90 21.44 -6.28
C SER A 27 44.58 20.86 -6.78
N PHE A 28 43.45 21.34 -6.25
CA PHE A 28 42.14 21.08 -6.82
C PHE A 28 41.96 21.95 -8.08
N HIS A 29 42.20 21.39 -9.26
CA HIS A 29 41.74 22.00 -10.50
C HIS A 29 40.23 21.77 -10.64
N LEU A 30 39.45 22.78 -10.25
CA LEU A 30 38.02 22.86 -10.55
C LEU A 30 37.86 23.08 -12.07
N PRO A 31 37.19 22.20 -12.82
CA PRO A 31 36.82 22.51 -14.20
C PRO A 31 35.85 23.70 -14.20
N LYS A 32 36.19 24.75 -14.95
CA LYS A 32 35.32 25.91 -15.17
C LYS A 32 34.01 25.44 -15.80
N LEU A 33 32.91 25.54 -15.04
CA LEU A 33 31.55 25.37 -15.55
C LEU A 33 31.29 26.43 -16.65
N PRO A 34 30.64 26.06 -17.78
CA PRO A 34 30.18 27.05 -18.74
C PRO A 34 29.15 27.98 -18.08
N LYS A 35 29.28 29.29 -18.33
CA LYS A 35 28.33 30.32 -17.89
C LYS A 35 26.92 29.96 -18.37
N ILE A 36 26.07 29.51 -17.46
CA ILE A 36 24.63 29.43 -17.70
C ILE A 36 24.10 30.86 -17.59
N ILE A 37 23.53 31.35 -18.69
CA ILE A 37 22.76 32.60 -18.72
C ILE A 37 21.53 32.37 -17.85
N SER A 38 21.43 33.07 -16.73
CA SER A 38 20.21 33.06 -15.92
C SER A 38 19.12 33.83 -16.66
N ILE A 39 18.21 33.11 -17.32
CA ILE A 39 16.92 33.67 -17.71
C ILE A 39 16.01 33.51 -16.48
N ALA A 40 15.83 34.61 -15.75
CA ALA A 40 14.80 34.69 -14.72
C ALA A 40 13.42 34.48 -15.38
N PRO A 41 12.53 33.64 -14.83
CA PRO A 41 11.17 33.55 -15.33
C PRO A 41 10.40 34.78 -14.84
N ASN A 42 10.39 35.83 -15.65
CA ASN A 42 9.52 36.97 -15.44
C ASN A 42 8.31 36.84 -16.37
N THR A 43 7.35 36.00 -16.03
CA THR A 43 6.06 35.96 -16.71
C THR A 43 4.94 35.69 -15.72
N ARG A 44 4.21 36.75 -15.36
CA ARG A 44 2.80 36.67 -14.91
C ARG A 44 2.03 35.69 -15.82
N PRO A 45 1.16 34.82 -15.29
CA PRO A 45 0.27 34.05 -16.14
C PRO A 45 -0.64 35.03 -16.90
N SER A 46 -0.52 35.02 -18.23
CA SER A 46 -1.33 35.86 -19.11
C SER A 46 -2.78 35.39 -19.03
N ARG A 47 -3.65 36.30 -18.57
CA ARG A 47 -5.11 36.17 -18.51
C ARG A 47 -5.75 35.78 -19.86
N LYS A 48 -5.02 35.93 -20.98
CA LYS A 48 -5.50 35.62 -22.34
C LYS A 48 -5.72 34.13 -22.62
N LEU A 49 -4.92 33.21 -22.08
CA LEU A 49 -5.10 31.76 -22.35
C LEU A 49 -6.38 31.20 -21.72
N PHE A 50 -6.82 31.79 -20.60
CA PHE A 50 -8.07 31.42 -19.94
C PHE A 50 -9.30 31.96 -20.67
N GLU A 51 -9.15 33.09 -21.36
CA GLU A 51 -10.20 33.74 -22.15
C GLU A 51 -10.38 33.06 -23.52
N GLU A 52 -9.29 32.56 -24.11
CA GLU A 52 -9.30 31.82 -25.38
C GLU A 52 -9.94 30.42 -25.23
N LEU A 53 -9.75 29.74 -24.09
CA LEU A 53 -10.43 28.47 -23.76
C LEU A 53 -11.92 28.64 -23.42
N ASN A 54 -12.32 29.78 -22.83
CA ASN A 54 -13.74 30.08 -22.55
C ASN A 54 -14.51 30.51 -23.81
N GLY A 55 -13.83 31.14 -24.77
CA GLY A 55 -14.44 31.53 -26.06
C GLY A 55 -14.72 30.33 -26.99
N GLN A 56 -13.99 29.23 -26.84
CA GLN A 56 -14.12 28.06 -27.71
C GLN A 56 -15.19 27.06 -27.22
N LEU A 57 -15.60 27.13 -25.96
CA LEU A 57 -16.66 26.30 -25.35
C LEU A 57 -18.07 26.90 -25.46
N THR A 58 -18.21 28.14 -25.94
CA THR A 58 -19.50 28.84 -26.06
C THR A 58 -20.14 28.77 -27.46
N HIS A 59 -19.43 28.22 -28.46
CA HIS A 59 -19.94 28.03 -29.83
C HIS A 59 -20.09 26.56 -30.22
N THR A 60 -20.77 25.77 -29.39
CA THR A 60 -21.41 24.53 -29.88
C THR A 60 -22.71 24.28 -29.11
N ILE A 61 -23.53 25.32 -28.99
CA ILE A 61 -24.97 25.14 -28.77
C ILE A 61 -25.52 24.68 -30.12
N ILE A 62 -25.61 23.36 -30.30
CA ILE A 62 -26.38 22.78 -31.40
C ILE A 62 -27.83 23.22 -31.19
N GLN A 63 -28.30 24.13 -32.05
CA GLN A 63 -29.73 24.33 -32.30
C GLN A 63 -30.31 22.97 -32.70
N GLN A 64 -31.08 22.37 -31.80
CA GLN A 64 -31.88 21.21 -32.12
C GLN A 64 -33.16 21.73 -32.77
N ASN A 65 -33.25 21.60 -34.09
CA ASN A 65 -34.46 21.88 -34.86
C ASN A 65 -35.64 21.10 -34.27
N ASP A 66 -36.72 21.82 -34.00
CA ASP A 66 -38.04 21.26 -33.72
C ASP A 66 -38.51 20.42 -34.91
N HIS A 67 -38.54 19.10 -34.74
CA HIS A 67 -39.46 18.26 -35.49
C HIS A 67 -40.24 17.37 -34.51
N HIS A 68 -41.50 17.76 -34.39
CA HIS A 68 -42.57 17.13 -33.63
C HIS A 68 -42.74 15.66 -34.08
N PHE A 69 -42.39 14.70 -33.23
CA PHE A 69 -43.00 13.36 -33.26
C PHE A 69 -43.29 12.90 -31.84
N SER A 70 -44.59 12.86 -31.55
CA SER A 70 -45.15 12.44 -30.28
C SER A 70 -44.98 10.93 -30.09
N SER A 71 -44.30 10.53 -29.01
CA SER A 71 -44.44 9.19 -28.44
C SER A 71 -44.19 9.23 -26.94
N ASN A 72 -45.25 8.97 -26.18
CA ASN A 72 -45.32 8.95 -24.73
C ASN A 72 -44.25 8.05 -24.09
N LYS A 73 -43.29 8.63 -23.37
CA LYS A 73 -42.62 8.01 -22.22
C LYS A 73 -42.36 9.06 -21.15
N SER A 74 -42.82 8.76 -19.93
CA SER A 74 -42.67 9.54 -18.70
C SER A 74 -41.26 10.12 -18.55
N SER A 75 -41.11 11.43 -18.79
CA SER A 75 -39.84 12.12 -18.76
C SER A 75 -39.60 12.79 -17.40
N LEU A 76 -38.54 12.36 -16.73
CA LEU A 76 -37.86 13.18 -15.73
C LEU A 76 -37.38 14.47 -16.45
N SER A 77 -37.66 15.64 -15.88
CA SER A 77 -37.43 16.93 -16.54
C SER A 77 -35.98 17.10 -17.03
N PRO A 78 -35.76 17.73 -18.21
CA PRO A 78 -34.42 17.96 -18.77
C PRO A 78 -33.47 18.70 -17.81
N SER A 79 -34.00 19.61 -16.96
CA SER A 79 -33.19 20.37 -16.01
C SER A 79 -32.68 19.55 -14.82
N SER A 80 -33.35 18.44 -14.47
CA SER A 80 -32.90 17.53 -13.41
C SER A 80 -31.73 16.66 -13.87
N LYS A 81 -31.75 16.23 -15.13
CA LYS A 81 -30.65 15.47 -15.76
C LYS A 81 -29.38 16.29 -15.92
N THR A 82 -29.48 17.56 -16.30
CA THR A 82 -28.31 18.44 -16.41
C THR A 82 -27.67 18.69 -15.04
N LYS A 83 -28.48 18.93 -13.99
CA LYS A 83 -28.00 19.12 -12.62
C LYS A 83 -27.24 17.90 -12.07
N THR A 84 -27.76 16.70 -12.30
CA THR A 84 -27.13 15.44 -11.82
C THR A 84 -25.80 15.16 -12.52
N ILE A 85 -25.70 15.44 -13.82
CA ILE A 85 -24.45 15.35 -14.57
C ILE A 85 -23.41 16.36 -14.06
N THR A 86 -23.81 17.63 -13.85
CA THR A 86 -22.91 18.66 -13.29
C THR A 86 -22.38 18.26 -11.91
N GLN A 87 -23.23 17.68 -11.06
CA GLN A 87 -22.80 17.17 -9.75
C GLN A 87 -21.78 16.02 -9.87
N LEU A 88 -21.95 15.11 -10.83
CA LEU A 88 -20.98 14.04 -11.06
C LEU A 88 -19.65 14.56 -11.58
N TYR A 89 -19.63 15.60 -12.43
CA TYR A 89 -18.39 16.24 -12.84
C TYR A 89 -17.65 16.89 -11.67
N ALA A 90 -18.36 17.56 -10.76
CA ALA A 90 -17.75 18.12 -9.55
C ALA A 90 -17.15 17.03 -8.64
N ILE A 91 -17.82 15.87 -8.54
CA ILE A 91 -17.28 14.72 -7.81
C ILE A 91 -16.07 14.14 -8.53
N LEU A 92 -16.11 14.03 -9.86
CA LEU A 92 -15.03 13.50 -10.69
C LEU A 92 -13.75 14.33 -10.59
N GLU A 93 -13.87 15.65 -10.57
CA GLU A 93 -12.78 16.59 -10.30
C GLU A 93 -12.17 16.33 -8.93
N SER A 94 -13.00 16.27 -7.89
CA SER A 94 -12.56 16.00 -6.52
C SER A 94 -11.92 14.61 -6.32
N VAL A 95 -12.36 13.61 -7.10
CA VAL A 95 -11.75 12.28 -7.13
C VAL A 95 -10.41 12.31 -7.87
N SER A 96 -10.30 13.06 -8.97
CA SER A 96 -9.06 13.21 -9.72
C SER A 96 -7.97 13.87 -8.88
N ASP A 97 -8.31 14.93 -8.14
CA ASP A 97 -7.40 15.59 -7.20
C ASP A 97 -6.89 14.62 -6.12
N ARG A 98 -7.76 13.76 -5.58
CA ARG A 98 -7.38 12.74 -4.59
C ARG A 98 -6.43 11.68 -5.18
N ILE A 99 -6.63 11.29 -6.44
CA ILE A 99 -5.73 10.34 -7.12
C ILE A 99 -4.31 10.91 -7.16
N GLU A 100 -4.16 12.16 -7.60
CA GLU A 100 -2.87 12.84 -7.67
C GLU A 100 -2.27 13.02 -6.28
N MET A 101 -3.08 13.44 -5.30
CA MET A 101 -2.66 13.58 -3.91
C MET A 101 -2.12 12.27 -3.34
N HIS A 102 -2.87 11.17 -3.40
CA HIS A 102 -2.43 9.87 -2.89
C HIS A 102 -1.18 9.37 -3.63
N GLN A 103 -1.09 9.59 -4.95
CA GLN A 103 0.08 9.22 -5.74
C GLN A 103 1.34 9.99 -5.29
N ASN A 104 1.24 11.30 -5.14
CA ASN A 104 2.34 12.14 -4.67
C ASN A 104 2.80 11.75 -3.25
N ILE A 105 1.85 11.46 -2.35
CA ILE A 105 2.17 11.04 -0.98
C ILE A 105 2.83 9.65 -0.98
N ALA A 106 2.36 8.72 -1.81
CA ALA A 106 2.98 7.40 -1.95
C ALA A 106 4.46 7.51 -2.35
N GLU A 107 4.76 8.34 -3.36
CA GLU A 107 6.13 8.61 -3.81
C GLU A 107 6.97 9.29 -2.72
N GLN A 108 6.41 10.30 -2.04
CA GLN A 108 7.08 10.97 -0.93
C GLN A 108 7.45 9.98 0.19
N ARG A 109 6.55 9.08 0.57
CA ARG A 109 6.78 8.09 1.63
C ARG A 109 7.78 7.02 1.22
N ASN A 110 7.78 6.61 -0.05
CA ASN A 110 8.80 5.71 -0.58
C ASN A 110 10.20 6.36 -0.56
N ASN A 111 10.29 7.65 -0.91
CA ASN A 111 11.53 8.41 -0.82
C ASN A 111 12.00 8.54 0.64
N TRP A 112 11.09 8.81 1.56
CA TRP A 112 11.40 8.83 3.00
C TRP A 112 11.91 7.48 3.50
N ASN A 113 11.29 6.36 3.07
CA ASN A 113 11.76 5.03 3.43
C ASN A 113 13.23 4.84 3.05
N THR A 114 13.57 5.18 1.81
CA THR A 114 14.92 5.03 1.25
C THR A 114 15.94 5.91 1.97
N LEU A 115 15.59 7.19 2.20
CA LEU A 115 16.48 8.13 2.88
C LEU A 115 16.70 7.77 4.34
N LEU A 116 15.64 7.44 5.08
CA LEU A 116 15.74 7.08 6.49
C LEU A 116 16.46 5.75 6.68
N LEU A 117 16.17 4.74 5.86
CA LEU A 117 16.87 3.46 5.89
C LEU A 117 18.39 3.64 5.74
N ASN A 118 18.82 4.33 4.68
CA ASN A 118 20.23 4.52 4.39
C ASN A 118 20.93 5.37 5.45
N SER A 119 20.30 6.45 5.90
CA SER A 119 20.88 7.34 6.92
C SER A 119 21.01 6.66 8.28
N ILE A 120 19.98 5.95 8.75
CA ILE A 120 20.01 5.21 10.02
C ILE A 120 21.06 4.10 9.97
N ASN A 121 21.13 3.34 8.86
CA ASN A 121 22.15 2.30 8.69
C ASN A 121 23.56 2.91 8.74
N MET A 122 23.81 4.00 8.02
CA MET A 122 25.11 4.67 8.02
C MET A 122 25.49 5.23 9.39
N ILE A 123 24.55 5.86 10.10
CA ILE A 123 24.78 6.36 11.46
C ILE A 123 25.15 5.20 12.40
N THR A 124 24.40 4.10 12.34
CA THR A 124 24.60 2.93 13.20
C THR A 124 25.92 2.22 12.90
N LEU A 125 26.27 2.05 11.63
CA LEU A 125 27.54 1.46 11.21
C LEU A 125 28.73 2.36 11.58
N THR A 126 28.60 3.68 11.41
CA THR A 126 29.63 4.65 11.81
C THR A 126 29.84 4.60 13.32
N ALA A 127 28.76 4.56 14.10
CA ALA A 127 28.81 4.42 15.56
C ALA A 127 29.50 3.10 15.97
N SER A 128 29.21 2.01 15.26
CA SER A 128 29.83 0.69 15.47
C SER A 128 31.32 0.72 15.16
N ALA A 129 31.73 1.36 14.06
CA ALA A 129 33.13 1.53 13.70
C ALA A 129 33.88 2.39 14.74
N MET A 130 33.28 3.48 15.22
CA MET A 130 33.85 4.30 16.28
C MET A 130 34.00 3.51 17.59
N ALA A 131 33.01 2.69 17.97
CA ALA A 131 33.12 1.79 19.12
C ALA A 131 34.23 0.74 18.95
N ALA A 132 34.37 0.17 17.74
CA ALA A 132 35.41 -0.81 17.43
C ALA A 132 36.81 -0.19 17.50
N ILE A 133 37.00 1.01 16.94
CA ILE A 133 38.27 1.75 17.02
C ILE A 133 38.57 2.11 18.48
N ALA A 134 37.56 2.56 19.25
CA ALA A 134 37.71 2.80 20.68
C ALA A 134 38.15 1.54 21.43
N ALA A 135 37.62 0.36 21.10
CA ALA A 135 37.97 -0.90 21.75
C ALA A 135 39.45 -1.30 21.59
N ILE A 136 40.08 -0.93 20.48
CA ILE A 136 41.48 -1.26 20.18
C ILE A 136 42.46 -0.10 20.44
N SER A 137 41.95 1.08 20.81
CA SER A 137 42.77 2.28 21.05
C SER A 137 43.36 2.26 22.47
N SER A 138 44.67 2.45 22.58
CA SER A 138 45.40 2.47 23.85
C SER A 138 45.64 3.89 24.42
N SER A 139 45.08 4.93 23.80
CA SER A 139 45.30 6.34 24.16
C SER A 139 44.03 6.99 24.73
N ASP A 140 44.12 7.57 25.92
CA ASP A 140 42.97 7.99 26.74
C ASP A 140 42.14 9.14 26.13
N ALA A 141 42.76 10.15 25.52
CA ALA A 141 42.04 11.31 25.00
C ALA A 141 41.25 11.02 23.70
N PRO A 142 41.82 10.36 22.66
CA PRO A 142 41.06 9.90 21.49
C PRO A 142 39.97 8.88 21.85
N LEU A 143 40.24 8.05 22.87
CA LEU A 143 39.32 7.02 23.33
C LEU A 143 38.01 7.60 23.87
N LEU A 144 38.08 8.62 24.72
CA LEU A 144 36.89 9.26 25.29
C LEU A 144 36.02 9.90 24.19
N ALA A 145 36.65 10.60 23.24
CA ALA A 145 35.94 11.22 22.12
C ALA A 145 35.19 10.17 21.28
N LEU A 146 35.85 9.06 20.93
CA LEU A 146 35.23 7.98 20.14
C LEU A 146 34.07 7.30 20.86
N LYS A 147 34.18 7.08 22.18
CA LYS A 147 33.10 6.53 23.00
C LYS A 147 31.87 7.43 23.01
N LEU A 148 32.09 8.72 23.28
CA LEU A 148 31.00 9.70 23.32
C LEU A 148 30.36 9.86 21.94
N SER A 149 31.14 9.96 20.87
CA SER A 149 30.62 10.03 19.50
C SER A 149 29.82 8.79 19.13
N SER A 150 30.33 7.59 19.44
CA SER A 150 29.61 6.33 19.22
C SER A 150 28.29 6.29 19.99
N ALA A 151 28.31 6.59 21.29
CA ALA A 151 27.11 6.60 22.13
C ALA A 151 26.06 7.61 21.64
N LEU A 152 26.50 8.81 21.22
CA LEU A 152 25.61 9.83 20.67
C LEU A 152 24.98 9.38 19.35
N LEU A 153 25.77 8.83 18.42
CA LEU A 153 25.26 8.35 17.14
C LEU A 153 24.30 7.16 17.31
N PHE A 154 24.58 6.21 18.21
CA PHE A 154 23.63 5.14 18.54
C PHE A 154 22.36 5.67 19.18
N SER A 155 22.46 6.68 20.05
CA SER A 155 21.28 7.33 20.66
C SER A 155 20.43 8.05 19.60
N ALA A 156 21.08 8.76 18.68
CA ALA A 156 20.41 9.40 17.55
C ALA A 156 19.72 8.37 16.64
N SER A 157 20.42 7.29 16.29
CA SER A 157 19.87 6.17 15.53
C SER A 157 18.66 5.55 16.23
N THR A 158 18.73 5.33 17.55
CA THR A 158 17.61 4.82 18.36
C THR A 158 16.39 5.72 18.24
N GLY A 159 16.55 7.03 18.41
CA GLY A 159 15.45 7.99 18.27
C GLY A 159 14.86 8.00 16.87
N MET A 160 15.71 7.98 15.84
CA MET A 160 15.29 7.93 14.44
C MET A 160 14.54 6.62 14.12
N LEU A 161 14.99 5.48 14.62
CA LEU A 161 14.33 4.18 14.47
C LEU A 161 12.94 4.17 15.13
N VAL A 162 12.81 4.71 16.34
CA VAL A 162 11.49 4.81 16.99
C VAL A 162 10.53 5.63 16.14
N ILE A 163 10.97 6.76 15.59
CA ILE A 163 10.14 7.60 14.71
C ILE A 163 9.85 6.87 13.39
N MET A 164 10.86 6.23 12.77
CA MET A 164 10.70 5.50 11.51
C MET A 164 9.75 4.32 11.68
N ASN A 165 9.77 3.59 12.80
CA ASN A 165 8.87 2.47 13.07
C ASN A 165 7.45 2.98 13.37
N LYS A 166 7.32 4.17 13.98
CA LYS A 166 6.03 4.85 14.14
C LYS A 166 5.45 5.35 12.81
N ILE A 167 6.25 5.87 11.88
CA ILE A 167 5.79 6.40 10.58
C ILE A 167 5.73 5.33 9.49
N GLN A 168 6.54 4.28 9.62
CA GLN A 168 6.71 3.11 8.75
C GLN A 168 6.48 3.45 7.27
N PRO A 169 7.41 4.22 6.65
CA PRO A 169 7.13 4.88 5.39
C PRO A 169 6.84 3.91 4.25
N SER A 170 7.44 2.71 4.24
CA SER A 170 7.16 1.65 3.25
C SER A 170 5.72 1.16 3.28
N GLN A 171 5.19 0.83 4.47
CA GLN A 171 3.78 0.44 4.64
C GLN A 171 2.84 1.56 4.19
N LEU A 172 3.13 2.78 4.65
CA LEU A 172 2.28 3.92 4.34
C LEU A 172 2.28 4.23 2.83
N ALA A 173 3.43 4.12 2.16
CA ALA A 173 3.49 4.26 0.71
C ALA A 173 2.55 3.28 0.01
N GLU A 174 2.46 2.04 0.49
CA GLU A 174 1.58 1.01 -0.07
C GLU A 174 0.10 1.26 0.22
N GLU A 175 -0.23 1.70 1.43
CA GLU A 175 -1.59 2.16 1.77
C GLU A 175 -2.04 3.27 0.79
N GLN A 176 -1.15 4.22 0.47
CA GLN A 176 -1.47 5.29 -0.47
C GLN A 176 -1.59 4.80 -1.92
N ARG A 177 -0.76 3.84 -2.36
CA ARG A 177 -0.92 3.22 -3.70
C ARG A 177 -2.26 2.49 -3.82
N ASN A 178 -2.68 1.78 -2.78
CA ASN A 178 -3.98 1.13 -2.72
C ASN A 178 -5.12 2.15 -2.78
N ALA A 179 -5.01 3.26 -2.07
CA ALA A 179 -5.96 4.38 -2.16
C ALA A 179 -6.04 4.92 -3.60
N THR A 180 -4.89 5.22 -4.24
CA THR A 180 -4.83 5.68 -5.64
C THR A 180 -5.54 4.69 -6.58
N ARG A 181 -5.33 3.38 -6.41
CA ARG A 181 -5.98 2.35 -7.23
C ARG A 181 -7.51 2.38 -7.06
N LEU A 182 -8.02 2.45 -5.83
CA LEU A 182 -9.44 2.47 -5.55
C LEU A 182 -10.13 3.76 -6.04
N PHE A 183 -9.45 4.91 -5.92
CA PHE A 183 -9.96 6.15 -6.49
C PHE A 183 -9.95 6.14 -8.03
N LYS A 184 -8.96 5.51 -8.67
CA LYS A 184 -8.97 5.29 -10.13
C LYS A 184 -10.15 4.41 -10.57
N GLU A 185 -10.43 3.33 -9.83
CA GLU A 185 -11.62 2.50 -10.08
C GLU A 185 -12.91 3.33 -9.96
N LEU A 186 -13.04 4.13 -8.91
CA LEU A 186 -14.19 5.02 -8.71
C LEU A 186 -14.32 6.06 -9.82
N LYS A 187 -13.21 6.66 -10.25
CA LYS A 187 -13.14 7.60 -11.38
C LYS A 187 -13.69 6.96 -12.65
N SER A 188 -13.21 5.78 -13.02
CA SER A 188 -13.67 5.06 -14.21
C SER A 188 -15.16 4.71 -14.14
N HIS A 189 -15.68 4.34 -12.96
CA HIS A 189 -17.13 4.11 -12.78
C HIS A 189 -17.96 5.39 -12.98
N ILE A 190 -17.49 6.53 -12.47
CA ILE A 190 -18.15 7.84 -12.67
C ILE A 190 -18.14 8.22 -14.15
N GLU A 191 -16.99 8.15 -14.83
CA GLU A 191 -16.84 8.44 -16.26
C GLU A 191 -17.76 7.55 -17.11
N THR A 192 -17.82 6.25 -16.81
CA THR A 192 -18.72 5.32 -17.50
C THR A 192 -20.18 5.72 -17.31
N THR A 193 -20.59 6.12 -16.10
CA THR A 193 -21.98 6.53 -15.84
C THR A 193 -22.32 7.85 -16.54
N ILE A 194 -21.38 8.80 -16.60
CA ILE A 194 -21.55 10.04 -17.36
C ILE A 194 -21.72 9.72 -18.85
N ALA A 195 -20.87 8.85 -19.41
CA ALA A 195 -20.93 8.46 -20.82
C ALA A 195 -22.24 7.73 -21.19
N LEU A 196 -22.80 6.95 -20.26
CA LEU A 196 -24.10 6.27 -20.44
C LEU A 196 -25.31 7.23 -20.33
N GLY A 197 -25.13 8.44 -19.81
CA GLY A 197 -26.16 9.49 -19.80
C GLY A 197 -27.38 9.21 -18.92
N ASN A 198 -27.29 8.26 -17.98
CA ASN A 198 -28.38 7.85 -17.08
C ASN A 198 -28.09 8.01 -15.57
N PRO A 199 -27.48 9.12 -15.11
CA PRO A 199 -27.18 9.29 -13.70
C PRO A 199 -28.45 9.47 -12.86
N THR A 200 -28.56 8.68 -11.79
CA THR A 200 -29.65 8.77 -10.82
C THR A 200 -29.18 9.49 -9.56
N GLU A 201 -30.04 10.26 -8.89
CA GLU A 201 -29.70 10.93 -7.62
C GLU A 201 -29.19 9.95 -6.54
N ARG A 202 -29.75 8.73 -6.52
CA ARG A 202 -29.26 7.63 -5.66
C ARG A 202 -27.80 7.25 -5.94
N TYR A 203 -27.40 7.25 -7.20
CA TYR A 203 -26.03 6.95 -7.61
C TYR A 203 -25.06 8.05 -7.15
N ILE A 204 -25.46 9.32 -7.26
CA ILE A 204 -24.66 10.44 -6.75
C ILE A 204 -24.43 10.29 -5.24
N LYS A 205 -25.50 10.03 -4.49
CA LYS A 205 -25.41 9.82 -3.03
C LYS A 205 -24.53 8.61 -2.67
N ASP A 206 -24.61 7.52 -3.43
CA ASP A 206 -23.74 6.35 -3.25
C ASP A 206 -22.27 6.66 -3.58
N THR A 207 -22.03 7.40 -4.66
CA THR A 207 -20.69 7.84 -5.06
C THR A 207 -20.05 8.72 -3.99
N ILE A 208 -20.78 9.70 -3.45
CA ILE A 208 -20.31 10.54 -2.34
C ILE A 208 -19.96 9.67 -1.12
N LYS A 209 -20.82 8.69 -0.76
CA LYS A 209 -20.55 7.77 0.35
C LYS A 209 -19.29 6.94 0.10
N LYS A 210 -19.05 6.49 -1.14
CA LYS A 210 -17.85 5.74 -1.54
C LYS A 210 -16.59 6.60 -1.44
N VAL A 211 -16.62 7.85 -1.90
CA VAL A 211 -15.51 8.81 -1.71
C VAL A 211 -15.19 8.96 -0.23
N LEU A 212 -16.21 9.24 0.60
CA LEU A 212 -16.02 9.42 2.04
C LEU A 212 -15.59 8.14 2.76
N ALA A 213 -16.00 6.96 2.28
CA ALA A 213 -15.55 5.68 2.81
C ALA A 213 -14.07 5.44 2.50
N LEU A 214 -13.61 5.76 1.27
CA LEU A 214 -12.20 5.68 0.91
C LEU A 214 -11.34 6.68 1.71
N ASP A 215 -11.81 7.91 1.88
CA ASP A 215 -11.13 8.93 2.71
C ASP A 215 -10.96 8.45 4.17
N ARG A 216 -11.92 7.68 4.70
CA ARG A 216 -11.84 7.08 6.05
C ARG A 216 -10.97 5.83 6.10
N ALA A 217 -10.99 5.01 5.04
CA ALA A 217 -10.22 3.79 4.95
C ALA A 217 -8.72 4.07 4.77
N TYR A 218 -8.37 5.18 4.14
CA TYR A 218 -6.98 5.62 3.90
C TYR A 218 -6.78 7.07 4.36
N PRO A 219 -6.84 7.32 5.68
CA PRO A 219 -6.65 8.67 6.21
C PRO A 219 -5.25 9.17 5.89
N LEU A 220 -5.12 10.46 5.61
CA LEU A 220 -3.83 11.10 5.42
C LEU A 220 -3.14 11.26 6.77
N PRO A 221 -1.99 10.60 7.04
CA PRO A 221 -1.39 10.58 8.38
C PRO A 221 -0.70 11.89 8.81
N LEU A 222 -1.06 13.02 8.20
CA LEU A 222 -0.56 14.35 8.57
C LEU A 222 -1.24 14.88 9.85
N LEU A 223 -2.41 14.35 10.23
CA LEU A 223 -3.25 14.86 11.33
C LEU A 223 -3.79 13.71 12.20
N GLY A 224 -2.98 13.20 13.12
CA GLY A 224 -3.37 12.53 14.37
C GLY A 224 -4.12 11.18 14.31
N VAL A 225 -4.86 10.88 13.24
CA VAL A 225 -5.60 9.63 13.04
C VAL A 225 -4.86 8.82 11.99
N MET A 226 -4.06 7.87 12.45
CA MET A 226 -3.32 6.92 11.62
C MET A 226 -3.96 5.54 11.79
N ILE A 227 -4.04 4.76 10.71
CA ILE A 227 -4.43 3.35 10.81
C ILE A 227 -3.48 2.69 11.83
N GLU A 228 -4.05 1.90 12.74
CA GLU A 228 -3.23 1.19 13.71
C GLU A 228 -2.29 0.24 12.97
N LYS A 229 -0.98 0.44 13.16
CA LYS A 229 0.05 -0.29 12.42
C LYS A 229 0.24 -1.71 12.90
N PHE A 230 0.09 -1.89 14.20
CA PHE A 230 0.29 -3.15 14.88
C PHE A 230 -0.97 -3.52 15.67
N PRO A 231 -2.11 -3.74 14.98
CA PRO A 231 -3.33 -4.13 15.66
C PRO A 231 -3.09 -5.45 16.40
N GLN A 232 -3.82 -5.65 17.50
CA GLN A 232 -3.71 -6.90 18.26
C GLN A 232 -4.14 -8.12 17.43
N LYS A 233 -5.06 -7.91 16.48
CA LYS A 233 -5.54 -8.91 15.54
C LYS A 233 -5.41 -8.37 14.12
N TYR A 234 -4.95 -9.20 13.21
CA TYR A 234 -5.00 -8.89 11.79
C TYR A 234 -6.47 -8.74 11.34
N GLU A 235 -6.78 -7.66 10.64
CA GLU A 235 -8.09 -7.43 10.04
C GLU A 235 -7.95 -7.10 8.55
N PRO A 236 -8.73 -7.74 7.67
CA PRO A 236 -8.79 -7.39 6.25
C PRO A 236 -9.15 -5.92 6.01
N ALA A 237 -8.71 -5.36 4.88
CA ALA A 237 -9.08 -4.00 4.51
C ALA A 237 -10.58 -3.89 4.16
N ASN A 238 -11.32 -3.02 4.85
CA ASN A 238 -12.72 -2.74 4.55
C ASN A 238 -12.88 -1.34 3.94
N TRP A 239 -13.01 -1.27 2.61
CA TRP A 239 -12.98 -0.01 1.85
C TRP A 239 -14.36 0.51 1.43
N TRP A 240 -15.39 -0.34 1.38
CA TRP A 240 -16.71 0.05 0.89
C TRP A 240 -17.71 0.11 2.06
N PRO A 241 -18.65 1.07 2.03
CA PRO A 241 -19.70 1.08 3.02
C PRO A 241 -20.47 -0.24 2.94
N ALA A 242 -20.72 -0.87 4.09
CA ALA A 242 -21.65 -1.99 4.15
C ALA A 242 -22.96 -1.54 3.51
N LYS A 243 -23.41 -2.26 2.48
CA LYS A 243 -24.72 -1.99 1.94
C LYS A 243 -25.71 -2.31 3.04
N THR A 244 -26.31 -1.29 3.63
CA THR A 244 -27.55 -1.46 4.37
C THR A 244 -28.58 -1.96 3.36
N SER A 245 -28.72 -3.28 3.26
CA SER A 245 -29.97 -3.86 2.81
C SER A 245 -31.03 -3.19 3.67
N PRO A 246 -31.96 -2.41 3.09
CA PRO A 246 -33.14 -2.05 3.85
C PRO A 246 -33.82 -3.38 4.13
N ARG A 247 -33.72 -3.85 5.38
CA ARG A 247 -34.52 -4.93 5.92
C ARG A 247 -35.97 -4.48 5.72
N ARG A 248 -36.56 -4.79 4.56
CA ARG A 248 -37.93 -4.43 4.26
C ARG A 248 -38.76 -5.26 5.22
N SER A 249 -39.37 -4.55 6.15
CA SER A 249 -40.51 -5.06 6.91
C SER A 249 -41.49 -5.66 5.92
N ASN A 250 -41.90 -6.90 6.20
CA ASN A 250 -43.05 -7.53 5.57
C ASN A 250 -44.22 -6.55 5.52
N LYS A 251 -44.53 -6.02 4.34
CA LYS A 251 -45.85 -5.49 4.01
C LYS A 251 -46.06 -5.43 2.50
N GLN A 252 -46.67 -6.51 2.03
CA GLN A 252 -47.90 -6.48 1.22
C GLN A 252 -47.80 -5.79 -0.15
N ASN A 253 -47.55 -6.60 -1.18
CA ASN A 253 -48.24 -6.46 -2.47
C ASN A 253 -48.21 -7.79 -3.23
N ASN A 254 -49.01 -8.74 -2.74
CA ASN A 254 -49.56 -9.78 -3.59
C ASN A 254 -50.64 -9.12 -4.45
N GLU A 255 -50.27 -8.58 -5.61
CA GLU A 255 -51.17 -8.32 -6.75
C GLU A 255 -50.39 -7.63 -7.87
N ARG A 256 -49.73 -8.45 -8.70
CA ARG A 256 -49.39 -8.22 -10.13
C ARG A 256 -48.49 -9.36 -10.64
N LYS A 257 -48.90 -10.61 -10.40
CA LYS A 257 -48.37 -11.74 -11.16
C LYS A 257 -49.09 -11.78 -12.49
N GLN A 258 -48.51 -11.16 -13.51
CA GLN A 258 -48.61 -11.54 -14.94
C GLN A 258 -48.03 -10.41 -15.80
N LYS A 259 -46.74 -10.47 -16.09
CA LYS A 259 -46.10 -9.98 -17.32
C LYS A 259 -44.74 -10.69 -17.42
N GLY A 260 -44.48 -11.28 -18.58
CA GLY A 260 -43.48 -12.35 -18.80
C GLY A 260 -42.14 -12.15 -18.09
N TRP A 261 -41.82 -13.10 -17.20
CA TRP A 261 -40.54 -13.20 -16.51
C TRP A 261 -39.42 -13.38 -17.54
N LYS A 262 -38.59 -12.35 -17.73
CA LYS A 262 -37.23 -12.55 -18.21
C LYS A 262 -36.43 -13.06 -17.01
N LYS A 263 -36.07 -14.35 -17.02
CA LYS A 263 -35.17 -14.94 -16.02
C LYS A 263 -33.88 -14.12 -15.98
N ASN A 264 -33.49 -13.57 -14.83
CA ASN A 264 -32.30 -12.73 -14.69
C ASN A 264 -30.98 -13.54 -14.72
N GLY A 265 -30.73 -14.35 -15.76
CA GLY A 265 -29.48 -15.12 -15.95
C GLY A 265 -29.13 -16.16 -14.88
N TRP A 266 -29.73 -16.11 -13.70
CA TRP A 266 -29.54 -17.02 -12.58
C TRP A 266 -30.30 -18.32 -12.80
N ASN A 267 -29.67 -19.42 -12.43
CA ASN A 267 -30.28 -20.73 -12.32
C ASN A 267 -29.64 -21.48 -11.13
N GLU A 268 -30.30 -22.53 -10.65
CA GLU A 268 -29.84 -23.30 -9.49
C GLU A 268 -28.44 -23.87 -9.67
N GLY A 269 -28.08 -24.27 -10.89
CA GLY A 269 -26.73 -24.71 -11.26
C GLY A 269 -25.70 -23.62 -11.02
N LEU A 270 -25.91 -22.43 -11.58
CA LEU A 270 -25.00 -21.29 -11.42
C LEU A 270 -24.90 -20.85 -9.95
N GLU A 271 -26.00 -20.83 -9.20
CA GLU A 271 -25.98 -20.54 -7.77
C GLU A 271 -25.14 -21.55 -7.00
N SER A 272 -25.28 -22.85 -7.32
CA SER A 272 -24.47 -23.91 -6.70
C SER A 272 -22.99 -23.78 -7.06
N GLU A 273 -22.67 -23.48 -8.32
CA GLU A 273 -21.30 -23.32 -8.79
C GLU A 273 -20.61 -22.13 -8.10
N VAL A 274 -21.30 -20.98 -8.00
CA VAL A 274 -20.79 -19.79 -7.30
C VAL A 274 -20.62 -20.06 -5.80
N LYS A 275 -21.54 -20.80 -5.16
CA LYS A 275 -21.40 -21.22 -3.75
C LYS A 275 -20.19 -22.13 -3.56
N ASP A 276 -19.95 -23.04 -4.49
CA ASP A 276 -18.82 -23.97 -4.43
C ASP A 276 -17.48 -23.23 -4.59
N VAL A 277 -17.41 -22.24 -5.49
CA VAL A 277 -16.26 -21.33 -5.60
C VAL A 277 -16.07 -20.51 -4.31
N LEU A 278 -17.14 -19.96 -3.74
CA LEU A 278 -17.08 -19.21 -2.48
C LEU A 278 -16.49 -20.06 -1.35
N GLN A 279 -16.84 -21.35 -1.27
CA GLN A 279 -16.29 -22.24 -0.25
C GLN A 279 -14.79 -22.49 -0.43
N VAL A 280 -14.33 -22.69 -1.68
CA VAL A 280 -12.88 -22.80 -1.95
C VAL A 280 -12.18 -21.51 -1.53
N MET A 281 -12.73 -20.36 -1.93
CA MET A 281 -12.17 -19.04 -1.63
C MET A 281 -12.04 -18.79 -0.12
N LYS A 282 -13.03 -19.20 0.67
CA LYS A 282 -12.96 -19.08 2.13
C LYS A 282 -11.88 -19.96 2.74
N ARG A 283 -11.85 -21.25 2.37
CA ARG A 283 -10.97 -22.23 2.99
C ARG A 283 -9.51 -22.14 2.55
N LYS A 284 -9.28 -21.73 1.31
CA LYS A 284 -7.94 -21.66 0.72
C LYS A 284 -7.43 -20.24 0.76
N ASP A 285 -8.04 -19.35 -0.01
CA ASP A 285 -7.52 -17.99 -0.15
C ASP A 285 -7.63 -17.20 1.17
N MET A 286 -8.82 -17.05 1.75
CA MET A 286 -9.02 -16.19 2.93
C MET A 286 -8.25 -16.68 4.17
N GLU A 287 -8.33 -17.98 4.47
CA GLU A 287 -7.62 -18.58 5.61
C GLU A 287 -6.08 -18.46 5.46
N ASP A 288 -5.53 -18.72 4.28
CA ASP A 288 -4.07 -18.60 4.07
C ASP A 288 -3.62 -17.13 4.12
N TYR A 289 -4.36 -16.19 3.56
CA TYR A 289 -4.01 -14.76 3.65
C TYR A 289 -4.14 -14.21 5.06
N GLU A 290 -5.11 -14.67 5.86
CA GLU A 290 -5.19 -14.33 7.28
C GLU A 290 -3.99 -14.90 8.06
N ARG A 291 -3.60 -16.15 7.77
CA ARG A 291 -2.43 -16.77 8.38
C ARG A 291 -1.13 -16.04 8.03
N LEU A 292 -0.91 -15.74 6.75
CA LEU A 292 0.26 -15.03 6.26
C LEU A 292 0.30 -13.59 6.79
N GLY A 293 -0.84 -12.89 6.79
CA GLY A 293 -0.98 -11.56 7.36
C GLY A 293 -0.61 -11.52 8.85
N ASN A 294 -1.12 -12.47 9.64
CA ASN A 294 -0.75 -12.59 11.06
C ASN A 294 0.73 -12.90 11.28
N LEU A 295 1.34 -13.73 10.43
CA LEU A 295 2.77 -14.06 10.52
C LEU A 295 3.63 -12.83 10.24
N VAL A 296 3.36 -12.13 9.13
CA VAL A 296 4.11 -10.92 8.76
C VAL A 296 3.91 -9.81 9.79
N LEU A 297 2.70 -9.65 10.32
CA LEU A 297 2.42 -8.66 11.37
C LEU A 297 3.27 -8.92 12.63
N LYS A 298 3.42 -10.18 13.05
CA LYS A 298 4.28 -10.56 14.18
C LYS A 298 5.76 -10.29 13.90
N VAL A 299 6.23 -10.62 12.69
CA VAL A 299 7.60 -10.35 12.27
C VAL A 299 7.87 -8.85 12.27
N ASN A 300 7.00 -8.06 11.63
CA ASN A 300 7.11 -6.61 11.56
C ASN A 300 7.15 -5.97 12.97
N LYS A 301 6.25 -6.39 13.87
CA LYS A 301 6.22 -5.90 15.26
C LYS A 301 7.49 -6.25 16.03
N THR A 302 8.03 -7.45 15.82
CA THR A 302 9.25 -7.90 16.51
C THR A 302 10.45 -7.08 16.04
N LEU A 303 10.60 -6.87 14.73
CA LEU A 303 11.68 -6.07 14.17
C LEU A 303 11.60 -4.60 14.61
N ALA A 304 10.38 -4.04 14.60
CA ALA A 304 10.10 -2.68 15.02
C ALA A 304 10.50 -2.39 16.49
N ILE A 305 10.57 -3.42 17.33
CA ILE A 305 11.05 -3.35 18.71
C ILE A 305 12.55 -3.64 18.78
N ALA A 306 13.02 -4.66 18.05
CA ALA A 306 14.40 -5.12 18.10
C ALA A 306 15.40 -4.06 17.62
N GLY A 307 15.09 -3.32 16.54
CA GLY A 307 15.97 -2.28 16.01
C GLY A 307 16.34 -1.22 17.06
N PRO A 308 15.36 -0.45 17.58
CA PRO A 308 15.59 0.53 18.65
C PRO A 308 16.23 -0.06 19.92
N LEU A 309 15.85 -1.28 20.30
CA LEU A 309 16.41 -1.93 21.49
C LEU A 309 17.90 -2.22 21.31
N LEU A 310 18.30 -2.78 20.17
CA LEU A 310 19.69 -3.10 19.86
C LEU A 310 20.54 -1.84 19.76
N THR A 311 20.06 -0.77 19.11
CA THR A 311 20.79 0.51 19.08
C THR A 311 20.87 1.16 20.46
N GLY A 312 19.84 1.02 21.30
CA GLY A 312 19.86 1.50 22.68
C GLY A 312 20.90 0.75 23.54
N ILE A 313 20.97 -0.58 23.41
CA ILE A 313 22.01 -1.40 24.06
C ILE A 313 23.39 -0.98 23.55
N ALA A 314 23.54 -0.73 22.25
CA ALA A 314 24.80 -0.27 21.68
C ALA A 314 25.20 1.10 22.23
N ALA A 315 24.25 2.04 22.37
CA ALA A 315 24.51 3.35 22.96
C ALA A 315 25.03 3.26 24.40
N VAL A 316 24.39 2.44 25.24
CA VAL A 316 24.82 2.22 26.61
C VAL A 316 26.17 1.49 26.65
N GLY A 317 26.34 0.45 25.83
CA GLY A 317 27.59 -0.32 25.72
C GLY A 317 28.78 0.53 25.30
N SER A 318 28.57 1.53 24.44
CA SER A 318 29.63 2.45 23.98
C SER A 318 30.26 3.27 25.13
N ALA A 319 29.52 3.53 26.21
CA ALA A 319 30.07 4.22 27.38
C ALA A 319 31.09 3.36 28.16
N PHE A 320 30.98 2.03 28.08
CA PHE A 320 31.78 1.06 28.84
C PHE A 320 32.88 0.37 28.01
N VAL A 321 33.09 0.78 26.75
CA VAL A 321 34.18 0.28 25.90
C VAL A 321 35.53 0.49 26.62
N GLY A 322 36.48 -0.43 26.50
CA GLY A 322 37.81 -0.30 27.12
C GLY A 322 37.89 -0.58 28.63
N GLN A 323 36.78 -0.95 29.28
CA GLN A 323 36.76 -1.40 30.70
C GLN A 323 36.85 -2.93 30.86
N GLY A 324 37.02 -3.67 29.76
CA GLY A 324 37.13 -5.14 29.75
C GLY A 324 37.05 -5.73 28.35
N SER A 325 37.49 -6.99 28.20
CA SER A 325 37.55 -7.68 26.90
C SER A 325 36.16 -7.90 26.27
N TRP A 326 35.15 -8.24 27.08
CA TRP A 326 33.81 -8.55 26.57
C TRP A 326 32.92 -7.31 26.41
N THR A 327 33.01 -6.33 27.30
CA THR A 327 32.19 -5.11 27.28
C THR A 327 32.45 -4.25 26.03
N SER A 328 33.65 -4.34 25.48
CA SER A 328 34.06 -3.61 24.28
C SER A 328 33.45 -4.16 22.97
N ILE A 329 33.00 -5.42 22.96
CA ILE A 329 32.43 -6.09 21.78
C ILE A 329 30.92 -5.84 21.67
N VAL A 330 30.23 -5.66 22.80
CA VAL A 330 28.78 -5.46 22.88
C VAL A 330 28.26 -4.36 21.95
N PRO A 331 28.78 -3.11 21.96
CA PRO A 331 28.25 -2.06 21.10
C PRO A 331 28.46 -2.33 19.61
N VAL A 332 29.55 -2.99 19.24
CA VAL A 332 29.84 -3.35 17.85
C VAL A 332 28.85 -4.40 17.36
N MET A 333 28.65 -5.47 18.13
CA MET A 333 27.73 -6.55 17.77
C MET A 333 26.27 -6.08 17.77
N ALA A 334 25.86 -5.34 18.79
CA ALA A 334 24.51 -4.80 18.89
C ALA A 334 24.22 -3.80 17.76
N GLY A 335 25.18 -2.91 17.45
CA GLY A 335 25.07 -1.97 16.34
C GLY A 335 24.98 -2.66 14.97
N ALA A 336 25.84 -3.64 14.71
CA ALA A 336 25.80 -4.42 13.46
C ALA A 336 24.47 -5.20 13.30
N LEU A 337 24.00 -5.85 14.37
CA LEU A 337 22.69 -6.53 14.35
C LEU A 337 21.54 -5.54 14.16
N ALA A 338 21.59 -4.36 14.78
CA ALA A 338 20.58 -3.33 14.59
C ALA A 338 20.50 -2.87 13.13
N THR A 339 21.65 -2.68 12.47
CA THR A 339 21.71 -2.37 11.03
C THR A 339 21.09 -3.49 10.18
N ALA A 340 21.37 -4.76 10.51
CA ALA A 340 20.79 -5.90 9.81
C ALA A 340 19.26 -5.95 9.99
N VAL A 341 18.77 -5.77 11.22
CA VAL A 341 17.34 -5.71 11.55
C VAL A 341 16.65 -4.57 10.79
N ASN A 342 17.21 -3.36 10.82
CA ASN A 342 16.67 -2.20 10.11
C ASN A 342 16.63 -2.42 8.59
N SER A 343 17.68 -3.04 8.04
CA SER A 343 17.74 -3.39 6.62
C SER A 343 16.70 -4.44 6.24
N PHE A 344 16.47 -5.44 7.09
CA PHE A 344 15.46 -6.45 6.84
C PHE A 344 14.04 -5.87 6.96
N GLU A 345 13.75 -5.10 8.01
CA GLU A 345 12.45 -4.47 8.26
C GLU A 345 12.05 -3.48 7.15
N HIS A 346 12.90 -2.47 6.91
CA HIS A 346 12.57 -1.34 6.03
C HIS A 346 13.10 -1.51 4.61
N GLY A 347 14.24 -2.19 4.44
CA GLY A 347 14.81 -2.52 3.13
C GLY A 347 14.15 -3.73 2.49
N GLY A 348 13.79 -4.75 3.28
CA GLY A 348 12.95 -5.86 2.86
C GLY A 348 11.45 -5.49 2.73
N GLN A 349 11.10 -4.24 3.06
CA GLN A 349 9.74 -3.69 2.94
C GLN A 349 8.68 -4.55 3.63
N VAL A 350 8.98 -5.09 4.81
CA VAL A 350 8.07 -5.98 5.57
C VAL A 350 6.73 -5.30 5.83
N GLY A 351 6.74 -3.98 6.05
CA GLY A 351 5.53 -3.17 6.13
C GLY A 351 4.66 -3.17 4.89
N MET A 352 5.26 -3.03 3.71
CA MET A 352 4.56 -3.10 2.43
C MET A 352 3.93 -4.47 2.23
N VAL A 353 4.65 -5.54 2.58
CA VAL A 353 4.15 -6.92 2.50
C VAL A 353 2.97 -7.16 3.45
N SER A 354 3.02 -6.59 4.66
CA SER A 354 1.89 -6.66 5.61
C SER A 354 0.64 -6.02 5.00
N GLU A 355 0.78 -4.87 4.36
CA GLU A 355 -0.34 -4.17 3.72
C GLU A 355 -0.83 -4.88 2.46
N MET A 356 0.06 -5.49 1.69
CA MET A 356 -0.30 -6.33 0.55
C MET A 356 -1.24 -7.45 0.99
N TYR A 357 -0.89 -8.18 2.05
CA TYR A 357 -1.75 -9.23 2.58
C TYR A 357 -3.08 -8.67 3.09
N ARG A 358 -3.07 -7.54 3.81
CA ARG A 358 -4.28 -6.86 4.30
C ARG A 358 -5.23 -6.48 3.17
N ASN A 359 -4.69 -5.95 2.07
CA ASN A 359 -5.43 -5.59 0.86
C ASN A 359 -5.97 -6.84 0.13
N CYS A 360 -5.21 -7.94 0.06
CA CYS A 360 -5.70 -9.22 -0.48
C CYS A 360 -6.85 -9.78 0.35
N GLY A 361 -6.73 -9.81 1.68
CA GLY A 361 -7.82 -10.21 2.56
C GLY A 361 -9.08 -9.36 2.34
N GLY A 362 -8.92 -8.04 2.20
CA GLY A 362 -10.03 -7.12 1.92
C GLY A 362 -10.70 -7.39 0.57
N PHE A 363 -9.90 -7.75 -0.44
CA PHE A 363 -10.38 -8.16 -1.75
C PHE A 363 -11.28 -9.39 -1.68
N PHE A 364 -10.85 -10.44 -0.97
CA PHE A 364 -11.65 -11.64 -0.79
C PHE A 364 -12.90 -11.40 0.06
N GLN A 365 -12.81 -10.57 1.10
CA GLN A 365 -13.98 -10.19 1.90
C GLN A 365 -15.01 -9.42 1.06
N MET A 366 -14.57 -8.51 0.20
CA MET A 366 -15.45 -7.82 -0.74
C MET A 366 -16.11 -8.80 -1.73
N MET A 367 -15.37 -9.79 -2.24
CA MET A 367 -15.94 -10.82 -3.12
C MET A 367 -16.94 -11.71 -2.38
N GLU A 368 -16.64 -12.14 -1.16
CA GLU A 368 -17.56 -12.89 -0.31
C GLU A 368 -18.87 -12.13 -0.14
N ASN A 369 -18.80 -10.87 0.28
CA ASN A 369 -19.99 -10.03 0.48
C ASN A 369 -20.77 -9.89 -0.83
N SER A 370 -20.09 -9.65 -1.94
CA SER A 370 -20.73 -9.54 -3.25
C SER A 370 -21.42 -10.83 -3.69
N ILE A 371 -20.83 -12.00 -3.41
CA ILE A 371 -21.43 -13.29 -3.72
C ILE A 371 -22.65 -13.54 -2.82
N GLN A 372 -22.52 -13.31 -1.51
CA GLN A 372 -23.61 -13.49 -0.55
C GLN A 372 -24.79 -12.57 -0.84
N GLU A 373 -24.54 -11.31 -1.16
CA GLU A 373 -25.59 -10.36 -1.55
C GLU A 373 -26.38 -10.85 -2.76
N ASN A 374 -25.70 -11.32 -3.82
CA ASN A 374 -26.39 -11.77 -5.04
C ASN A 374 -27.12 -13.12 -4.86
N ILE A 375 -26.64 -13.97 -3.95
CA ILE A 375 -27.31 -15.25 -3.62
C ILE A 375 -28.52 -15.03 -2.70
N LEU A 376 -28.40 -14.14 -1.70
CA LEU A 376 -29.41 -13.92 -0.67
C LEU A 376 -30.54 -12.96 -1.09
N GLU A 377 -30.30 -12.06 -2.03
CA GLU A 377 -31.30 -11.08 -2.49
C GLU A 377 -32.47 -11.83 -3.15
N GLU A 378 -33.68 -11.87 -2.60
CA GLU A 378 -34.77 -12.64 -3.22
C GLU A 378 -35.37 -11.95 -4.47
N ASP A 379 -35.13 -10.65 -4.64
CA ASP A 379 -35.65 -9.86 -5.75
C ASP A 379 -34.74 -9.96 -6.98
N GLU A 380 -35.20 -10.71 -8.01
CA GLU A 380 -34.47 -10.87 -9.28
C GLU A 380 -34.16 -9.54 -9.97
N GLU A 381 -34.94 -8.47 -9.76
CA GLU A 381 -34.69 -7.14 -10.36
C GLU A 381 -33.58 -6.36 -9.62
N GLN A 382 -33.25 -6.75 -8.38
CA GLN A 382 -32.17 -6.15 -7.60
C GLN A 382 -30.85 -6.92 -7.69
N ARG A 383 -30.89 -8.19 -8.13
CA ARG A 383 -29.70 -9.00 -8.40
C ARG A 383 -28.94 -8.50 -9.64
N GLU A 384 -27.61 -8.53 -9.57
CA GLU A 384 -26.79 -8.43 -10.77
C GLU A 384 -27.14 -9.60 -11.70
N ASN A 385 -27.10 -9.40 -13.02
CA ASN A 385 -27.40 -10.46 -13.97
C ASN A 385 -26.45 -11.65 -13.77
N GLY A 386 -26.98 -12.88 -13.68
CA GLY A 386 -26.19 -14.06 -13.32
C GLY A 386 -25.00 -14.33 -14.25
N GLU A 387 -25.19 -14.24 -15.57
CA GLU A 387 -24.12 -14.46 -16.54
C GLU A 387 -23.04 -13.36 -16.46
N LEU A 388 -23.46 -12.11 -16.31
CA LEU A 388 -22.54 -10.99 -16.12
C LEU A 388 -21.76 -11.11 -14.80
N PHE A 389 -22.43 -11.55 -13.74
CA PHE A 389 -21.83 -11.78 -12.45
C PHE A 389 -20.78 -12.90 -12.51
N GLU A 390 -21.10 -14.01 -13.20
CA GLU A 390 -20.16 -15.11 -13.42
C GLU A 390 -18.90 -14.64 -14.15
N ILE A 391 -19.06 -13.85 -15.23
CA ILE A 391 -17.94 -13.27 -15.98
C ILE A 391 -17.08 -12.40 -15.06
N LYS A 392 -17.72 -11.50 -14.29
CA LYS A 392 -17.02 -10.59 -13.38
C LYS A 392 -16.29 -11.34 -12.27
N LEU A 393 -16.89 -12.39 -11.71
CA LEU A 393 -16.27 -13.24 -10.70
C LEU A 393 -15.07 -13.99 -11.28
N ALA A 394 -15.21 -14.60 -12.46
CA ALA A 394 -14.12 -15.29 -13.14
C ALA A 394 -12.94 -14.35 -13.39
N LEU A 395 -13.20 -13.16 -13.95
CA LEU A 395 -12.16 -12.16 -14.24
C LEU A 395 -11.50 -11.63 -12.96
N LYS A 396 -12.28 -11.38 -11.90
CA LYS A 396 -11.72 -10.97 -10.60
C LYS A 396 -10.86 -12.06 -9.96
N LEU A 397 -11.13 -13.33 -10.22
CA LEU A 397 -10.29 -14.45 -9.77
C LEU A 397 -9.16 -14.80 -10.75
N GLY A 398 -9.02 -14.08 -11.87
CA GLY A 398 -8.01 -14.38 -12.89
C GLY A 398 -8.25 -15.69 -13.65
N ARG A 399 -9.51 -16.12 -13.74
CA ARG A 399 -9.92 -17.37 -14.39
C ARG A 399 -10.74 -17.10 -15.65
N SER A 400 -10.68 -18.03 -16.61
CA SER A 400 -11.71 -18.11 -17.64
C SER A 400 -13.01 -18.68 -17.05
N LEU A 401 -14.14 -18.47 -17.73
CA LEU A 401 -15.43 -19.07 -17.32
C LEU A 401 -15.34 -20.59 -17.18
N SER A 402 -14.71 -21.27 -18.15
CA SER A 402 -14.52 -22.72 -18.11
C SER A 402 -13.71 -23.18 -16.89
N GLN A 403 -12.67 -22.44 -16.52
CA GLN A 403 -11.83 -22.74 -15.35
C GLN A 403 -12.55 -22.46 -14.03
N LEU A 404 -13.45 -21.48 -13.99
CA LEU A 404 -14.28 -21.21 -12.82
C LEU A 404 -15.28 -22.35 -12.59
N ARG A 405 -15.98 -22.79 -13.64
CA ARG A 405 -16.91 -23.93 -13.58
C ARG A 405 -16.21 -25.26 -13.28
N ASP A 406 -14.99 -25.44 -13.78
CA ASP A 406 -14.19 -26.62 -13.44
C ASP A 406 -13.80 -26.65 -11.96
N LEU A 407 -13.40 -25.51 -11.40
CA LEU A 407 -13.13 -25.37 -9.97
C LEU A 407 -14.38 -25.69 -9.12
N ALA A 408 -15.54 -25.16 -9.51
CA ALA A 408 -16.80 -25.46 -8.85
C ALA A 408 -17.11 -26.97 -8.86
N ARG A 409 -16.96 -27.63 -10.01
CA ARG A 409 -17.18 -29.09 -10.13
C ARG A 409 -16.21 -29.89 -9.26
N LYS A 410 -14.92 -29.52 -9.23
CA LYS A 410 -13.93 -30.17 -8.34
C LYS A 410 -14.29 -29.98 -6.87
N SER A 411 -14.75 -28.78 -6.49
CA SER A 411 -15.22 -28.47 -5.14
C SER A 411 -16.43 -29.30 -4.73
N ALA A 412 -17.43 -29.41 -5.60
CA ALA A 412 -18.58 -30.27 -5.40
C ALA A 412 -18.18 -31.75 -5.23
N TYR A 413 -17.31 -32.25 -6.10
CA TYR A 413 -16.81 -33.62 -6.05
C TYR A 413 -16.03 -33.91 -4.76
N SER A 414 -15.13 -33.01 -4.39
CA SER A 414 -14.32 -33.12 -3.17
C SER A 414 -15.19 -33.15 -1.90
N ARG A 415 -16.31 -32.40 -1.88
CA ARG A 415 -17.29 -32.46 -0.79
C ARG A 415 -17.93 -33.83 -0.65
N VAL A 416 -18.23 -34.51 -1.76
CA VAL A 416 -18.85 -35.84 -1.77
C VAL A 416 -17.85 -36.92 -1.36
N GLU A 417 -16.60 -36.81 -1.84
CA GLU A 417 -15.54 -37.79 -1.59
C GLU A 417 -14.84 -37.60 -0.23
N GLY A 418 -15.08 -36.48 0.45
CA GLY A 418 -14.42 -36.12 1.72
C GLY A 418 -12.96 -35.70 1.54
N THR A 419 -12.54 -35.41 0.31
CA THR A 419 -11.20 -34.94 -0.03
C THR A 419 -11.14 -33.40 -0.01
N THR A 420 -9.94 -32.84 0.14
CA THR A 420 -9.75 -31.38 0.08
C THR A 420 -9.37 -30.96 -1.33
N VAL A 421 -10.05 -29.96 -1.88
CA VAL A 421 -9.60 -29.28 -3.10
C VAL A 421 -8.23 -28.67 -2.79
N ASP A 422 -7.20 -29.00 -3.56
CA ASP A 422 -5.87 -28.42 -3.34
C ASP A 422 -5.70 -27.04 -4.01
N GLU A 423 -6.50 -26.78 -5.05
CA GLU A 423 -6.47 -25.58 -5.88
C GLU A 423 -7.08 -24.33 -5.18
N PHE A 424 -6.39 -23.19 -5.24
CA PHE A 424 -6.90 -21.88 -4.79
C PHE A 424 -8.00 -21.34 -5.71
N ALA A 425 -8.91 -20.52 -5.19
CA ALA A 425 -9.92 -19.88 -6.02
C ALA A 425 -9.32 -18.78 -6.89
N SER A 426 -8.41 -17.96 -6.35
CA SER A 426 -7.69 -16.95 -7.13
C SER A 426 -6.53 -17.57 -7.92
N LYS A 427 -6.29 -17.05 -9.12
CA LYS A 427 -5.04 -17.25 -9.89
C LYS A 427 -4.19 -15.98 -9.98
N LEU A 428 -4.67 -14.87 -9.40
CA LEU A 428 -4.02 -13.56 -9.52
C LEU A 428 -2.92 -13.33 -8.47
N PHE A 429 -3.01 -14.02 -7.34
CA PHE A 429 -2.18 -13.78 -6.16
C PHE A 429 -1.55 -15.06 -5.65
#